data_AF-A0A960ZGV0-F1
#
_entry.id   AF-A0A960ZGV0-F1
#
_cell.length_a   1.000
_cell.length_b   1.000
_cell.length_c   1.000
_cell.angle_alpha   90.00
_cell.angle_beta   90.00
_cell.angle_gamma   90.00
#
_symmetry.space_group_name_H-M   'P 1'
#
loop_
_entity.id
_entity.type
_entity.pdbx_description
1 polymer ?
#
loop_
_entity_poly.entity_id
_entity_poly.type
_entity_poly.pdbx_seq_one_letter_code
_entity_poly.pdbx_strand_id
1 'polypeptide(L)'
;MLKILLKLNVVFIPVWFSTQIFAWGEHPLGSYPALRALPELQNAKPVVVETLESFLNKEKEGIAELLKQTEQWSVENLESYAPMPAELAFQVKGEGTLESRFKAALRINPDFKTLSYVQMLPGEQRQGCNRIKVDKISIFPDNHYLEHLVICEVKPGQTALPVEIAATASDEPDYGLDIGLFENNKTEFGARYGFSTQPFGNPELVFSSQAPFHMGFFHEAWIVYKLASFLKRTYPHYRARQYMELSKYAFKTGHDYWGYRFMGWGLHYIQDLTQPYHSTSTPNMGTLKKLWVNFLAILGFDSGMKNLIQLLSNAHLALEDVQRQIMTRLIQAQENEHSILQAVADLQNDQQYGDYDERYIKAVLTTESNGKAEALSDLIEEYFPADIVLNPQNKYDSHSGSENAYDIIARDTPQNFTVIEASIADLFRSFGSHTRNYARAALSAKPGYGNP
;
A
#
# COMPACT_ATOMS: atom_id res chain seq x y z
N MET A 1 -4.59 17.08 -54.68
CA MET A 1 -3.21 17.01 -54.16
C MET A 1 -3.09 17.99 -53.01
N LEU A 2 -3.40 17.57 -51.77
CA LEU A 2 -2.82 18.11 -50.52
C LEU A 2 -3.33 17.24 -49.36
N LYS A 3 -2.49 16.29 -48.91
CA LYS A 3 -2.67 15.59 -47.64
C LYS A 3 -2.03 16.48 -46.56
N ILE A 4 -2.84 17.06 -45.69
CA ILE A 4 -2.33 17.71 -44.47
C ILE A 4 -2.23 16.60 -43.41
N LEU A 5 -1.04 16.02 -43.26
CA LEU A 5 -0.67 15.25 -42.09
C LEU A 5 -0.41 16.23 -40.94
N LEU A 6 -1.38 16.38 -40.02
CA LEU A 6 -1.06 16.90 -38.69
C LEU A 6 -0.22 15.85 -37.97
N LYS A 7 1.09 16.05 -37.92
CA LYS A 7 1.94 15.45 -36.90
C LYS A 7 1.65 16.19 -35.59
N LEU A 8 0.75 15.63 -34.77
CA LEU A 8 0.66 15.99 -33.36
C LEU A 8 1.92 15.49 -32.66
N ASN A 9 2.93 16.35 -32.55
CA ASN A 9 3.97 16.18 -31.55
C ASN A 9 3.32 16.46 -30.20
N VAL A 10 2.82 15.42 -29.53
CA VAL A 10 2.42 15.49 -28.13
C VAL A 10 3.71 15.66 -27.32
N VAL A 11 4.06 16.91 -27.05
CA VAL A 11 5.09 17.25 -26.07
C VAL A 11 4.46 16.96 -24.70
N PHE A 12 4.84 15.84 -24.10
CA PHE A 12 4.60 15.58 -22.69
C PHE A 12 5.38 16.63 -21.90
N ILE A 13 4.68 17.64 -21.37
CA ILE A 13 5.25 18.53 -20.38
C ILE A 13 5.21 17.75 -19.05
N PRO A 14 6.36 17.44 -18.43
CA PRO A 14 6.37 16.82 -17.12
C PRO A 14 5.69 17.78 -16.14
N VAL A 15 4.59 17.32 -15.54
CA VAL A 15 3.82 18.15 -14.63
C VAL A 15 4.48 18.09 -13.26
N TRP A 16 5.02 19.23 -12.85
CA TRP A 16 5.66 19.44 -11.55
C TRP A 16 4.60 19.44 -10.45
N PHE A 17 4.60 18.42 -9.60
CA PHE A 17 3.82 18.39 -8.36
C PHE A 17 4.73 18.13 -7.16
N SER A 18 4.23 18.44 -5.98
CA SER A 18 4.90 18.24 -4.70
C SER A 18 3.81 17.93 -3.68
N THR A 19 3.35 16.68 -3.64
CA THR A 19 2.42 16.20 -2.60
C THR A 19 2.81 14.78 -2.29
N GLN A 20 3.26 14.53 -1.06
CA GLN A 20 3.48 13.18 -0.52
C GLN A 20 2.21 12.37 -0.78
N ILE A 21 2.23 11.37 -1.65
CA ILE A 21 1.18 10.35 -1.70
C ILE A 21 1.80 9.20 -0.95
N PHE A 22 1.58 9.19 0.36
CA PHE A 22 1.77 7.97 1.11
C PHE A 22 0.59 7.06 0.76
N ALA A 23 0.89 5.78 0.66
CA ALA A 23 -0.14 4.78 0.81
C ALA A 23 -0.66 4.82 2.26
N TRP A 24 -1.70 4.06 2.57
CA TRP A 24 -2.45 4.20 3.82
C TRP A 24 -1.52 4.37 5.05
N GLY A 25 -1.51 5.56 5.67
CA GLY A 25 -0.45 5.92 6.61
C GLY A 25 -0.44 5.07 7.90
N GLU A 26 0.69 4.41 8.18
CA GLU A 26 0.94 3.54 9.34
C GLU A 26 0.06 2.28 9.38
N HIS A 27 0.34 1.35 8.47
CA HIS A 27 -0.37 0.08 8.34
C HIS A 27 -0.57 -0.70 9.66
N PRO A 28 0.41 -0.73 10.59
CA PRO A 28 0.27 -1.43 11.86
C PRO A 28 -0.93 -0.99 12.69
N LEU A 29 -1.41 0.25 12.59
CA LEU A 29 -2.57 0.75 13.34
C LEU A 29 -3.83 -0.09 13.06
N GLY A 30 -4.01 -0.56 11.83
CA GLY A 30 -5.13 -1.42 11.43
C GLY A 30 -4.75 -2.90 11.39
N SER A 31 -3.53 -3.23 10.96
CA SER A 31 -3.05 -4.61 10.86
C SER A 31 -3.06 -5.32 12.21
N TYR A 32 -2.60 -4.68 13.28
CA TYR A 32 -2.62 -5.29 14.61
C TYR A 32 -4.03 -5.68 15.07
N PRO A 33 -5.01 -4.76 15.17
CA PRO A 33 -6.36 -5.14 15.62
C PRO A 33 -7.02 -6.16 14.68
N ALA A 34 -6.84 -6.04 13.36
CA ALA A 34 -7.42 -6.99 12.41
C ALA A 34 -6.85 -8.40 12.57
N LEU A 35 -5.53 -8.53 12.74
CA LEU A 35 -4.84 -9.82 12.87
C LEU A 35 -4.93 -10.41 14.29
N ARG A 36 -4.98 -9.58 15.34
CA ARG A 36 -5.20 -10.05 16.73
C ARG A 36 -6.57 -10.70 16.91
N ALA A 37 -7.55 -10.34 16.08
CA ALA A 37 -8.86 -10.97 16.06
C ALA A 37 -8.85 -12.40 15.47
N LEU A 38 -7.81 -12.79 14.73
CA LEU A 38 -7.69 -14.14 14.18
C LEU A 38 -7.21 -15.14 15.24
N PRO A 39 -8.00 -16.18 15.60
CA PRO A 39 -7.56 -17.20 16.54
C PRO A 39 -6.27 -17.89 16.12
N GLU A 40 -6.04 -18.04 14.81
CA GLU A 40 -4.85 -18.69 14.24
C GLU A 40 -3.56 -17.90 14.49
N LEU A 41 -3.66 -16.58 14.69
CA LEU A 41 -2.52 -15.71 15.00
C LEU A 41 -2.45 -15.38 16.49
N GLN A 42 -3.60 -15.15 17.12
CA GLN A 42 -3.71 -14.85 18.55
C GLN A 42 -3.12 -15.98 19.41
N ASN A 43 -3.37 -17.24 19.03
CA ASN A 43 -2.90 -18.42 19.78
C ASN A 43 -1.57 -18.98 19.25
N ALA A 44 -0.99 -18.35 18.23
CA ALA A 44 0.24 -18.85 17.63
C ALA A 44 1.43 -18.66 18.57
N LYS A 45 2.29 -19.68 18.63
CA LYS A 45 3.52 -19.61 19.43
C LYS A 45 4.49 -18.58 18.81
N PRO A 46 5.31 -17.88 19.63
CA PRO A 46 6.42 -17.10 19.12
C PRO A 46 7.32 -17.93 18.20
N VAL A 47 7.79 -17.32 17.12
CA VAL A 47 8.68 -17.96 16.14
C VAL A 47 10.07 -17.35 16.18
N VAL A 48 11.08 -18.13 15.83
CA VAL A 48 12.49 -17.68 15.84
C VAL A 48 12.74 -16.77 14.65
N VAL A 49 13.29 -15.59 14.92
CA VAL A 49 13.69 -14.61 13.90
C VAL A 49 14.89 -15.15 13.11
N GLU A 50 14.78 -15.09 11.78
CA GLU A 50 15.78 -15.58 10.82
C GLU A 50 16.21 -14.44 9.87
N THR A 51 17.50 -14.38 9.52
CA THR A 51 17.98 -13.42 8.52
C THR A 51 17.49 -13.77 7.12
N LEU A 52 17.38 -12.77 6.24
CA LEU A 52 17.05 -13.01 4.83
C LEU A 52 18.11 -13.89 4.17
N GLU A 53 19.37 -13.64 4.49
CA GLU A 53 20.49 -14.44 4.01
C GLU A 53 20.39 -15.92 4.39
N SER A 54 19.99 -16.25 5.64
CA SER A 54 19.83 -17.65 6.07
C SER A 54 18.71 -18.34 5.29
N PHE A 55 17.56 -17.66 5.14
CA PHE A 55 16.43 -18.16 4.36
C PHE A 55 16.84 -18.41 2.90
N LEU A 56 17.41 -17.41 2.23
CA LEU A 56 17.82 -17.53 0.83
C LEU A 56 18.89 -18.61 0.65
N ASN A 57 19.85 -18.77 1.56
CA ASN A 57 20.88 -19.80 1.43
C ASN A 57 20.31 -21.23 1.45
N LYS A 58 19.26 -21.47 2.23
CA LYS A 58 18.58 -22.77 2.35
C LYS A 58 17.63 -23.02 1.17
N GLU A 59 16.95 -21.97 0.70
CA GLU A 59 15.81 -22.09 -0.22
C GLU A 59 16.08 -21.62 -1.65
N LYS A 60 17.28 -21.14 -1.98
CA LYS A 60 17.63 -20.53 -3.28
C LYS A 60 17.16 -21.33 -4.50
N GLU A 61 17.25 -22.67 -4.50
CA GLU A 61 16.80 -23.48 -5.63
C GLU A 61 15.28 -23.40 -5.80
N GLY A 62 14.52 -23.52 -4.72
CA GLY A 62 13.06 -23.43 -4.78
C GLY A 62 12.56 -22.01 -5.00
N ILE A 63 13.26 -20.99 -4.47
CA ILE A 63 12.99 -19.58 -4.77
C ILE A 63 13.19 -19.27 -6.26
N ALA A 64 14.23 -19.82 -6.89
CA ALA A 64 14.44 -19.65 -8.33
C ALA A 64 13.24 -20.16 -9.15
N GLU A 65 12.73 -21.34 -8.79
CA GLU A 65 11.57 -21.91 -9.47
C GLU A 65 10.27 -21.15 -9.14
N LEU A 66 10.07 -20.77 -7.88
CA LEU A 66 8.90 -20.00 -7.44
C LEU A 66 8.80 -18.66 -8.18
N LEU A 67 9.90 -17.91 -8.26
CA LEU A 67 9.92 -16.59 -8.91
C LEU A 67 9.73 -16.70 -10.42
N LYS A 68 10.26 -17.75 -11.05
CA LYS A 68 10.00 -18.06 -12.46
C LYS A 68 8.52 -18.36 -12.71
N GLN A 69 7.89 -19.19 -11.87
CA GLN A 69 6.46 -19.50 -11.97
C GLN A 69 5.59 -18.25 -11.74
N THR A 70 5.96 -17.43 -10.76
CA THR A 70 5.26 -16.17 -10.45
C THR A 70 5.35 -15.18 -11.62
N GLU A 71 6.50 -15.06 -12.27
CA GLU A 71 6.67 -14.24 -13.47
C GLU A 71 5.81 -14.76 -14.62
N GLN A 72 5.87 -16.07 -14.89
CA GLN A 72 5.06 -16.69 -15.95
C GLN A 72 3.57 -16.42 -15.74
N TRP A 73 3.07 -16.68 -14.52
CA TRP A 73 1.68 -16.41 -14.20
C TRP A 73 1.33 -14.92 -14.38
N SER A 74 2.22 -14.01 -13.99
CA SER A 74 1.98 -12.57 -14.09
C SER A 74 1.84 -12.13 -15.55
N VAL A 75 2.69 -12.63 -16.45
CA VAL A 75 2.59 -12.39 -17.90
C VAL A 75 1.29 -12.93 -18.47
N GLU A 76 0.84 -14.10 -18.02
CA GLU A 76 -0.36 -14.76 -18.55
C GLU A 76 -1.67 -14.15 -18.03
N ASN A 77 -1.70 -13.60 -16.81
CA ASN A 77 -2.94 -13.27 -16.10
C ASN A 77 -3.13 -11.78 -15.78
N LEU A 78 -2.06 -10.97 -15.76
CA LEU A 78 -2.16 -9.56 -15.40
C LEU A 78 -2.24 -8.67 -16.64
N GLU A 79 -3.33 -7.89 -16.72
CA GLU A 79 -3.51 -6.88 -17.75
C GLU A 79 -2.44 -5.77 -17.64
N SER A 80 -1.83 -5.40 -18.77
CA SER A 80 -0.81 -4.33 -18.86
C SER A 80 0.42 -4.54 -17.97
N TYR A 81 0.69 -5.79 -17.56
CA TYR A 81 1.93 -6.15 -16.86
C TYR A 81 3.15 -5.95 -17.76
N ALA A 82 4.21 -5.39 -17.19
CA ALA A 82 5.50 -5.25 -17.84
C ALA A 82 6.36 -6.49 -17.54
N PRO A 83 6.62 -7.38 -18.53
CA PRO A 83 7.42 -8.58 -18.34
C PRO A 83 8.81 -8.23 -17.79
N MET A 84 9.30 -9.04 -16.87
CA MET A 84 10.62 -8.87 -16.30
C MET A 84 11.70 -9.15 -17.35
N PRO A 85 12.71 -8.27 -17.50
CA PRO A 85 13.90 -8.55 -18.30
C PRO A 85 14.60 -9.84 -17.84
N ALA A 86 15.02 -10.69 -18.78
CA ALA A 86 15.54 -12.03 -18.48
C ALA A 86 16.81 -12.01 -17.62
N GLU A 87 17.62 -10.96 -17.72
CA GLU A 87 18.81 -10.71 -16.92
C GLU A 87 18.53 -10.50 -15.43
N LEU A 88 17.29 -10.14 -15.05
CA LEU A 88 16.88 -9.96 -13.66
C LEU A 88 16.36 -11.26 -13.04
N ALA A 89 16.14 -12.30 -13.83
CA ALA A 89 15.68 -13.59 -13.32
C ALA A 89 16.62 -14.10 -12.22
N PHE A 90 16.05 -14.52 -11.09
CA PHE A 90 16.83 -14.93 -9.92
C PHE A 90 17.80 -16.06 -10.26
N GLN A 91 19.10 -15.78 -10.08
CA GLN A 91 20.16 -16.76 -10.29
C GLN A 91 20.73 -17.23 -8.95
N VAL A 92 20.78 -18.55 -8.76
CA VAL A 92 21.42 -19.16 -7.57
C VAL A 92 22.91 -18.80 -7.50
N LYS A 93 23.58 -18.74 -8.66
CA LYS A 93 24.97 -18.34 -8.82
C LYS A 93 25.06 -17.14 -9.76
N GLY A 94 25.89 -16.16 -9.42
CA GLY A 94 26.08 -14.95 -10.23
C GLY A 94 26.82 -13.89 -9.43
N GLU A 95 26.96 -12.71 -10.02
CA GLU A 95 27.56 -11.55 -9.36
C GLU A 95 26.67 -11.02 -8.21
N GLY A 96 27.30 -10.37 -7.24
CA GLY A 96 26.62 -9.84 -6.04
C GLY A 96 26.27 -10.89 -4.98
N THR A 97 25.49 -10.49 -3.99
CA THR A 97 25.00 -11.38 -2.92
C THR A 97 23.71 -12.08 -3.36
N LEU A 98 23.32 -13.16 -2.68
CA LEU A 98 22.00 -13.77 -2.91
C LEU A 98 20.87 -12.78 -2.67
N GLU A 99 21.00 -11.94 -1.63
CA GLU A 99 20.03 -10.89 -1.32
C GLU A 99 19.92 -9.85 -2.45
N SER A 100 21.04 -9.37 -3.01
CA SER A 100 20.97 -8.39 -4.10
C SER A 100 20.31 -8.97 -5.35
N ARG A 101 20.58 -10.23 -5.68
CA ARG A 101 19.91 -10.94 -6.79
C ARG A 101 18.43 -11.20 -6.50
N PHE A 102 18.08 -11.51 -5.26
CA PHE A 102 16.69 -11.68 -4.83
C PHE A 102 15.91 -10.36 -4.99
N LYS A 103 16.43 -9.25 -4.45
CA LYS A 103 15.82 -7.92 -4.59
C LYS A 103 15.66 -7.49 -6.05
N ALA A 104 16.66 -7.74 -6.88
CA ALA A 104 16.60 -7.45 -8.32
C ALA A 104 15.51 -8.28 -9.02
N ALA A 105 15.39 -9.58 -8.70
CA ALA A 105 14.37 -10.45 -9.25
C ALA A 105 12.94 -10.10 -8.80
N LEU A 106 12.78 -9.56 -7.58
CA LEU A 106 11.51 -8.97 -7.15
C LEU A 106 11.25 -7.60 -7.78
N ARG A 107 12.26 -7.00 -8.42
CA ARG A 107 12.27 -5.62 -8.92
C ARG A 107 11.86 -4.62 -7.83
N ILE A 108 12.51 -4.72 -6.67
CA ILE A 108 12.37 -3.77 -5.55
C ILE A 108 13.62 -2.92 -5.40
N ASN A 109 13.51 -1.84 -4.62
CA ASN A 109 14.63 -0.95 -4.37
C ASN A 109 15.80 -1.73 -3.69
N PRO A 110 17.01 -1.73 -4.25
CA PRO A 110 18.13 -2.50 -3.71
C PRO A 110 18.56 -2.03 -2.31
N ASP A 111 18.32 -0.76 -1.97
CA ASP A 111 18.68 -0.15 -0.70
C ASP A 111 17.67 -0.42 0.41
N PHE A 112 16.52 -1.03 0.09
CA PHE A 112 15.50 -1.43 1.06
C PHE A 112 16.12 -2.25 2.20
N LYS A 113 15.79 -1.90 3.44
CA LYS A 113 16.43 -2.46 4.64
C LYS A 113 15.66 -3.69 5.12
N THR A 114 16.36 -4.81 5.25
CA THR A 114 15.78 -6.11 5.68
C THR A 114 16.02 -6.39 7.17
N LEU A 115 16.38 -5.35 7.94
CA LEU A 115 16.58 -5.43 9.39
C LEU A 115 15.32 -6.00 10.05
N SER A 116 15.49 -6.84 11.07
CA SER A 116 14.39 -7.44 11.82
C SER A 116 14.02 -6.58 13.03
N TYR A 117 12.76 -6.19 13.12
CA TYR A 117 12.24 -5.35 14.19
C TYR A 117 10.74 -5.61 14.41
N VAL A 118 10.20 -5.03 15.47
CA VAL A 118 8.76 -4.92 15.73
C VAL A 118 8.42 -3.46 15.98
N GLN A 119 7.40 -2.97 15.28
CA GLN A 119 6.80 -1.67 15.53
C GLN A 119 5.73 -1.83 16.61
N MET A 120 5.85 -1.06 17.69
CA MET A 120 4.86 -1.02 18.75
C MET A 120 3.71 -0.11 18.35
N LEU A 121 2.49 -0.49 18.74
CA LEU A 121 1.35 0.42 18.67
C LEU A 121 1.52 1.61 19.64
N PRO A 122 0.85 2.75 19.39
CA PRO A 122 0.83 3.88 20.30
C PRO A 122 0.45 3.45 21.73
N GLY A 123 1.27 3.83 22.71
CA GLY A 123 1.06 3.47 24.12
C GLY A 123 1.51 2.06 24.53
N GLU A 124 1.83 1.17 23.59
CA GLU A 124 2.36 -0.16 23.92
C GLU A 124 3.85 -0.12 24.28
N GLN A 125 4.26 -1.06 25.14
CA GLN A 125 5.64 -1.26 25.53
C GLN A 125 6.05 -2.71 25.36
N ARG A 126 7.30 -2.94 24.96
CA ARG A 126 7.89 -4.27 24.87
C ARG A 126 9.06 -4.36 25.84
N GLN A 127 9.03 -5.37 26.71
CA GLN A 127 10.12 -5.63 27.64
C GLN A 127 11.41 -5.94 26.88
N GLY A 128 12.52 -5.31 27.29
CA GLY A 128 13.82 -5.49 26.63
C GLY A 128 13.90 -4.89 25.22
N CYS A 129 12.97 -3.99 24.86
CA CYS A 129 13.00 -3.27 23.59
C CYS A 129 14.29 -2.45 23.45
N ASN A 130 15.17 -2.86 22.54
CA ASN A 130 16.26 -2.03 22.06
C ASN A 130 15.71 -1.10 20.97
N ARG A 131 15.40 0.15 21.32
CA ARG A 131 14.85 1.12 20.37
C ARG A 131 15.90 1.48 19.32
N ILE A 132 15.53 1.39 18.05
CA ILE A 132 16.34 1.84 16.93
C ILE A 132 15.68 3.04 16.25
N LYS A 133 16.50 3.84 15.58
CA LYS A 133 16.02 4.97 14.78
C LYS A 133 15.47 4.50 13.44
N VAL A 134 14.52 5.25 12.92
CA VAL A 134 13.86 4.97 11.64
C VAL A 134 14.81 5.00 10.44
N ASP A 135 15.95 5.70 10.51
CA ASP A 135 17.00 5.67 9.48
C ASP A 135 17.61 4.27 9.26
N LYS A 136 17.40 3.34 10.19
CA LYS A 136 17.83 1.95 10.07
C LYS A 136 16.90 1.09 9.22
N ILE A 137 15.67 1.53 9.01
CA ILE A 137 14.61 0.76 8.33
C ILE A 137 14.10 1.46 7.06
N SER A 138 14.17 2.79 7.00
CA SER A 138 13.76 3.61 5.86
C SER A 138 14.93 3.99 4.95
N ILE A 139 14.67 4.08 3.64
CA ILE A 139 15.63 4.61 2.66
C ILE A 139 15.54 6.12 2.48
N PHE A 140 14.50 6.77 2.99
CA PHE A 140 14.28 8.19 2.75
C PHE A 140 15.32 9.04 3.51
N PRO A 141 15.77 10.14 2.90
CA PRO A 141 16.73 11.05 3.55
C PRO A 141 16.09 11.83 4.70
N ASP A 142 14.79 12.13 4.60
CA ASP A 142 14.00 12.75 5.65
C ASP A 142 12.97 11.74 6.18
N ASN A 143 13.05 11.47 7.48
CA ASN A 143 12.19 10.54 8.19
C ASN A 143 11.54 11.19 9.41
N HIS A 144 11.49 12.53 9.49
CA HIS A 144 10.98 13.22 10.68
C HIS A 144 9.55 12.80 11.02
N TYR A 145 8.72 12.58 10.00
CA TYR A 145 7.34 12.13 10.13
C TYR A 145 7.17 10.70 10.65
N LEU A 146 8.26 9.93 10.80
CA LEU A 146 8.28 8.59 11.37
C LEU A 146 8.89 8.56 12.78
N GLU A 147 9.43 9.68 13.28
CA GLU A 147 10.16 9.70 14.56
C GLU A 147 9.28 9.42 15.79
N HIS A 148 7.96 9.51 15.66
CA HIS A 148 7.02 9.11 16.72
C HIS A 148 6.90 7.59 16.84
N LEU A 149 7.32 6.82 15.83
CA LEU A 149 7.24 5.37 15.85
C LEU A 149 8.20 4.77 16.88
N VAL A 150 7.71 3.75 17.61
CA VAL A 150 8.51 2.97 18.54
C VAL A 150 8.94 1.67 17.87
N ILE A 151 10.16 1.67 17.35
CA ILE A 151 10.74 0.52 16.65
C ILE A 151 11.69 -0.25 17.58
N CYS A 152 11.35 -1.49 17.89
CA CYS A 152 12.15 -2.40 18.72
C CYS A 152 12.92 -3.38 17.83
N GLU A 153 14.25 -3.33 17.84
CA GLU A 153 15.06 -4.33 17.14
C GLU A 153 14.82 -5.73 17.71
N VAL A 154 14.68 -6.72 16.82
CA VAL A 154 14.62 -8.14 17.19
C VAL A 154 15.70 -8.89 16.43
N LYS A 155 16.72 -9.35 17.14
CA LYS A 155 17.92 -9.97 16.54
C LYS A 155 17.63 -11.41 16.08
N PRO A 156 18.32 -11.90 15.05
CA PRO A 156 18.25 -13.31 14.65
C PRO A 156 18.49 -14.24 15.84
N GLY A 157 17.70 -15.31 15.94
CA GLY A 157 17.71 -16.25 17.06
C GLY A 157 16.84 -15.84 18.26
N GLN A 158 16.39 -14.59 18.35
CA GLN A 158 15.33 -14.19 19.28
C GLN A 158 13.96 -14.63 18.75
N THR A 159 12.90 -14.47 19.56
CA THR A 159 11.54 -14.79 19.15
C THR A 159 10.67 -13.53 19.04
N ALA A 160 9.70 -13.58 18.13
CA ALA A 160 8.64 -12.59 18.00
C ALA A 160 7.30 -13.29 17.77
N LEU A 161 6.21 -12.64 18.18
CA LEU A 161 4.88 -13.18 17.94
C LEU A 161 4.52 -13.05 16.45
N PRO A 162 3.86 -14.05 15.86
CA PRO A 162 3.38 -13.99 14.48
C PRO A 162 2.62 -12.72 14.11
N VAL A 163 1.73 -12.25 14.98
CA VAL A 163 0.99 -11.01 14.77
C VAL A 163 1.90 -9.78 14.76
N GLU A 164 2.94 -9.74 15.60
CA GLU A 164 3.90 -8.63 15.61
C GLU A 164 4.69 -8.59 14.30
N ILE A 165 5.12 -9.77 13.80
CA ILE A 165 5.90 -9.87 12.57
C ILE A 165 5.05 -9.42 11.38
N ALA A 166 3.84 -9.97 11.23
CA ALA A 166 2.97 -9.67 10.10
C ALA A 166 2.48 -8.22 10.11
N ALA A 167 2.05 -7.71 11.26
CA ALA A 167 1.60 -6.32 11.38
C ALA A 167 2.75 -5.34 11.15
N THR A 168 3.92 -5.55 11.77
CA THR A 168 5.09 -4.69 11.52
C THR A 168 5.48 -4.68 10.05
N ALA A 169 5.54 -5.86 9.43
CA ALA A 169 5.95 -5.97 8.03
C ALA A 169 4.94 -5.34 7.06
N SER A 170 3.68 -5.10 7.47
CA SER A 170 2.72 -4.40 6.60
C SER A 170 3.06 -2.93 6.35
N ASP A 171 3.94 -2.31 7.14
CA ASP A 171 4.43 -0.94 6.90
C ASP A 171 5.72 -0.91 6.06
N GLU A 172 6.40 -2.06 5.93
CA GLU A 172 7.72 -2.11 5.29
C GLU A 172 7.73 -1.60 3.83
N PRO A 173 6.71 -1.85 2.99
CA PRO A 173 6.70 -1.30 1.64
C PRO A 173 6.85 0.24 1.59
N ASP A 174 6.22 0.94 2.53
CA ASP A 174 6.29 2.41 2.66
C ASP A 174 7.67 2.92 3.12
N TYR A 175 8.57 2.04 3.56
CA TYR A 175 9.94 2.41 3.91
C TYR A 175 10.91 2.41 2.73
N GLY A 176 10.39 2.16 1.52
CA GLY A 176 11.12 2.43 0.28
C GLY A 176 11.15 1.29 -0.72
N LEU A 177 10.34 0.25 -0.52
CA LEU A 177 10.39 -0.95 -1.35
C LEU A 177 10.10 -0.61 -2.83
N ASP A 178 9.09 0.21 -3.07
CA ASP A 178 8.59 0.59 -4.39
C ASP A 178 9.13 1.92 -4.94
N ILE A 179 10.28 2.36 -4.40
CA ILE A 179 10.86 3.67 -4.75
C ILE A 179 11.89 3.56 -5.86
N GLY A 180 11.75 4.42 -6.87
CA GLY A 180 12.73 4.64 -7.92
C GLY A 180 12.80 3.53 -8.96
N LEU A 181 11.72 2.77 -9.14
CA LEU A 181 11.71 1.54 -9.95
C LEU A 181 11.50 1.76 -11.46
N PHE A 182 11.15 2.98 -11.89
CA PHE A 182 10.89 3.31 -13.30
C PHE A 182 12.10 3.94 -14.00
N GLU A 183 12.16 3.83 -15.33
CA GLU A 183 13.27 4.32 -16.15
C GLU A 183 13.55 5.83 -15.97
N ASN A 184 12.50 6.62 -15.73
CA ASN A 184 12.58 8.06 -15.56
C ASN A 184 12.70 8.52 -14.08
N ASN A 185 12.96 7.61 -13.13
CA ASN A 185 13.19 7.97 -11.72
C ASN A 185 14.66 8.29 -11.40
N LYS A 186 15.55 8.36 -12.41
CA LYS A 186 16.97 8.73 -12.25
C LYS A 186 17.77 7.78 -11.36
N THR A 187 17.39 6.49 -11.33
CA THR A 187 18.12 5.42 -10.63
C THR A 187 18.77 4.45 -11.62
N GLU A 188 19.90 3.85 -11.27
CA GLU A 188 20.57 2.86 -12.13
C GLU A 188 19.75 1.56 -12.26
N PHE A 189 19.03 1.18 -11.20
CA PHE A 189 18.20 -0.03 -11.21
C PHE A 189 16.87 0.17 -11.93
N GLY A 190 16.21 1.33 -11.79
CA GLY A 190 14.95 1.62 -12.48
C GLY A 190 15.11 1.61 -14.01
N ALA A 191 16.27 2.06 -14.52
CA ALA A 191 16.63 1.96 -15.93
C ALA A 191 16.74 0.52 -16.47
N ARG A 192 16.87 -0.48 -15.59
CA ARG A 192 17.03 -1.90 -15.95
C ARG A 192 15.84 -2.77 -15.59
N TYR A 193 14.94 -2.32 -14.71
CA TYR A 193 13.81 -3.12 -14.21
C TYR A 193 12.69 -3.39 -15.22
N GLY A 194 12.71 -2.71 -16.36
CA GLY A 194 11.79 -2.98 -17.48
C GLY A 194 10.35 -2.51 -17.25
N PHE A 195 10.10 -1.69 -16.22
CA PHE A 195 8.77 -1.12 -15.96
C PHE A 195 8.40 0.02 -16.91
N SER A 196 9.31 0.46 -17.79
CA SER A 196 9.18 1.66 -18.64
C SER A 196 9.08 2.96 -17.82
N THR A 197 8.57 4.03 -18.43
CA THR A 197 8.32 5.31 -17.74
C THR A 197 7.20 5.18 -16.71
N GLN A 198 7.34 5.87 -15.58
CA GLN A 198 6.33 5.95 -14.54
C GLN A 198 4.97 6.37 -15.14
N PRO A 199 3.90 5.58 -14.95
CA PRO A 199 2.63 5.79 -15.64
C PRO A 199 1.81 6.97 -15.09
N PHE A 200 1.87 7.24 -13.79
CA PHE A 200 1.21 8.36 -13.14
C PHE A 200 1.94 8.76 -11.84
N GLY A 201 1.62 9.95 -11.32
CA GLY A 201 2.40 10.63 -10.28
C GLY A 201 3.51 11.51 -10.88
N ASN A 202 4.26 12.22 -10.03
CA ASN A 202 5.37 13.05 -10.45
C ASN A 202 6.73 12.34 -10.24
N PRO A 203 7.44 11.94 -11.32
CA PRO A 203 8.72 11.24 -11.21
C PRO A 203 9.86 12.07 -10.60
N GLU A 204 9.70 13.39 -10.46
CA GLU A 204 10.67 14.25 -9.77
C GLU A 204 10.55 14.18 -8.24
N LEU A 205 9.45 13.63 -7.72
CA LEU A 205 9.25 13.37 -6.29
C LEU A 205 9.59 11.92 -5.98
N VAL A 206 10.54 11.70 -5.06
CA VAL A 206 11.04 10.36 -4.72
C VAL A 206 9.90 9.40 -4.36
N PHE A 207 9.04 9.78 -3.40
CA PHE A 207 7.91 8.97 -2.93
C PHE A 207 6.86 8.71 -4.03
N SER A 208 6.71 9.60 -5.03
CA SER A 208 5.62 9.48 -6.00
C SER A 208 5.80 8.28 -6.94
N SER A 209 7.01 7.73 -7.01
CA SER A 209 7.28 6.51 -7.75
C SER A 209 6.58 5.26 -7.18
N GLN A 210 6.10 5.31 -5.93
CA GLN A 210 5.34 4.20 -5.35
C GLN A 210 3.89 4.13 -5.83
N ALA A 211 3.27 5.25 -6.21
CA ALA A 211 1.83 5.30 -6.52
C ALA A 211 1.33 4.20 -7.49
N PRO A 212 2.04 3.87 -8.59
CA PRO A 212 1.63 2.78 -9.49
C PRO A 212 1.70 1.37 -8.88
N PHE A 213 2.43 1.17 -7.80
CA PHE A 213 2.53 -0.11 -7.10
C PHE A 213 1.48 -0.27 -6.00
N HIS A 214 0.93 0.84 -5.50
CA HIS A 214 -0.03 0.85 -4.38
C HIS A 214 -1.47 1.08 -4.85
N MET A 215 -1.66 1.83 -5.94
CA MET A 215 -2.97 2.14 -6.51
C MET A 215 -3.33 1.22 -7.68
N GLY A 216 -4.57 0.75 -7.71
CA GLY A 216 -5.11 -0.18 -8.71
C GLY A 216 -6.45 0.28 -9.27
N PHE A 217 -6.42 1.06 -10.34
CA PHE A 217 -7.63 1.58 -11.00
C PHE A 217 -8.23 0.53 -11.95
N PHE A 218 -8.85 -0.52 -11.42
CA PHE A 218 -9.35 -1.67 -12.21
C PHE A 218 -10.79 -1.51 -12.73
N HIS A 219 -11.52 -0.50 -12.25
CA HIS A 219 -12.97 -0.36 -12.48
C HIS A 219 -13.34 0.94 -13.22
N GLU A 220 -12.37 1.58 -13.88
CA GLU A 220 -12.64 2.82 -14.62
C GLU A 220 -13.52 2.57 -15.85
N ALA A 221 -14.34 3.56 -16.20
CA ALA A 221 -15.16 3.46 -17.39
C ALA A 221 -14.29 3.27 -18.64
N TRP A 222 -14.76 2.46 -19.60
CA TRP A 222 -14.00 2.14 -20.82
C TRP A 222 -13.49 3.39 -21.57
N ILE A 223 -14.24 4.50 -21.53
CA ILE A 223 -13.86 5.77 -22.16
C ILE A 223 -12.68 6.43 -21.44
N VAL A 224 -12.59 6.31 -20.11
CA VAL A 224 -11.46 6.79 -19.31
C VAL A 224 -10.21 6.03 -19.72
N TYR A 225 -10.26 4.69 -19.79
CA TYR A 225 -9.13 3.90 -20.27
C TYR A 225 -8.72 4.19 -21.72
N LYS A 226 -9.67 4.54 -22.59
CA LYS A 226 -9.36 4.94 -23.97
C LYS A 226 -8.58 6.26 -24.03
N LEU A 227 -8.87 7.18 -23.10
CA LEU A 227 -8.24 8.51 -23.04
C LEU A 227 -6.97 8.54 -22.17
N ALA A 228 -6.89 7.65 -21.18
CA ALA A 228 -5.85 7.58 -20.16
C ALA A 228 -5.40 6.12 -19.95
N SER A 229 -4.92 5.46 -21.03
CA SER A 229 -4.51 4.05 -20.97
C SER A 229 -3.36 3.77 -19.99
N PHE A 230 -2.60 4.80 -19.61
CA PHE A 230 -1.56 4.71 -18.58
C PHE A 230 -2.11 4.29 -17.20
N LEU A 231 -3.40 4.56 -16.90
CA LEU A 231 -4.06 4.14 -15.66
C LEU A 231 -4.17 2.62 -15.51
N LYS A 232 -4.02 1.85 -16.61
CA LYS A 232 -3.99 0.39 -16.57
C LYS A 232 -2.67 -0.18 -16.07
N ARG A 233 -1.59 0.62 -16.10
CA ARG A 233 -0.23 0.19 -15.72
C ARG A 233 -0.06 0.31 -14.21
N THR A 234 -0.74 -0.57 -13.50
CA THR A 234 -0.73 -0.65 -12.02
C THR A 234 -0.21 -2.00 -11.58
N TYR A 235 0.51 -2.06 -10.47
CA TYR A 235 1.19 -3.26 -9.96
C TYR A 235 0.76 -3.79 -8.57
N PRO A 236 -0.28 -3.29 -7.86
CA PRO A 236 -0.59 -3.84 -6.53
C PRO A 236 -1.06 -5.30 -6.58
N HIS A 237 -1.74 -5.73 -7.66
CA HIS A 237 -2.07 -7.15 -7.85
C HIS A 237 -0.80 -8.01 -8.01
N TYR A 238 0.17 -7.54 -8.81
CA TYR A 238 1.46 -8.21 -8.94
C TYR A 238 2.18 -8.32 -7.59
N ARG A 239 2.25 -7.22 -6.83
CA ARG A 239 2.90 -7.17 -5.51
C ARG A 239 2.22 -8.09 -4.50
N ALA A 240 0.90 -7.99 -4.36
CA ALA A 240 0.13 -8.87 -3.47
C ALA A 240 0.33 -10.34 -3.82
N ARG A 241 0.30 -10.74 -5.10
CA ARG A 241 0.57 -12.14 -5.47
C ARG A 241 2.01 -12.53 -5.18
N GLN A 242 2.99 -11.71 -5.58
CA GLN A 242 4.40 -12.00 -5.37
C GLN A 242 4.69 -12.32 -3.91
N TYR A 243 4.13 -11.55 -2.99
CA TYR A 243 4.31 -11.76 -1.56
C TYR A 243 3.44 -12.88 -0.98
N MET A 244 2.26 -13.14 -1.55
CA MET A 244 1.47 -14.34 -1.22
C MET A 244 2.26 -15.61 -1.52
N GLU A 245 2.84 -15.71 -2.71
CA GLU A 245 3.57 -16.90 -3.14
C GLU A 245 4.86 -17.10 -2.33
N LEU A 246 5.60 -16.02 -2.04
CA LEU A 246 6.75 -16.07 -1.14
C LEU A 246 6.36 -16.48 0.29
N SER A 247 5.25 -15.95 0.81
CA SER A 247 4.74 -16.29 2.14
C SER A 247 4.35 -17.77 2.23
N LYS A 248 3.53 -18.24 1.29
CA LYS A 248 3.12 -19.65 1.21
C LYS A 248 4.31 -20.59 1.09
N TYR A 249 5.28 -20.24 0.23
CA TYR A 249 6.50 -21.01 0.07
C TYR A 249 7.28 -21.11 1.39
N ALA A 250 7.54 -19.97 2.05
CA ALA A 250 8.28 -19.94 3.30
C ALA A 250 7.57 -20.73 4.41
N PHE A 251 6.24 -20.64 4.53
CA PHE A 251 5.50 -21.48 5.50
C PHE A 251 5.62 -22.97 5.18
N LYS A 252 5.48 -23.35 3.90
CA LYS A 252 5.55 -24.75 3.46
C LYS A 252 6.93 -25.36 3.73
N THR A 253 7.99 -24.57 3.65
CA THR A 253 9.38 -25.03 3.88
C THR A 253 9.87 -24.85 5.32
N GLY A 254 9.00 -24.43 6.24
CA GLY A 254 9.33 -24.33 7.67
C GLY A 254 10.02 -23.02 8.09
N HIS A 255 9.92 -21.99 7.25
CA HIS A 255 10.50 -20.67 7.44
C HIS A 255 9.46 -19.66 7.94
N ASP A 256 8.85 -19.95 9.09
CA ASP A 256 7.71 -19.21 9.63
C ASP A 256 7.93 -17.69 9.73
N TYR A 257 9.11 -17.27 10.19
CA TYR A 257 9.43 -15.84 10.31
C TYR A 257 9.29 -15.11 8.97
N TRP A 258 9.86 -15.68 7.89
CA TRP A 258 9.72 -15.12 6.55
C TRP A 258 8.33 -15.33 5.97
N GLY A 259 7.65 -16.42 6.31
CA GLY A 259 6.23 -16.63 5.99
C GLY A 259 5.36 -15.47 6.47
N TYR A 260 5.48 -15.09 7.75
CA TYR A 260 4.75 -13.94 8.31
C TYR A 260 5.22 -12.60 7.77
N ARG A 261 6.53 -12.41 7.55
CA ARG A 261 7.06 -11.14 7.04
C ARG A 261 6.64 -10.87 5.60
N PHE A 262 6.74 -11.86 4.71
CA PHE A 262 6.20 -11.75 3.34
C PHE A 262 4.67 -11.61 3.35
N MET A 263 3.97 -12.28 4.25
CA MET A 263 2.52 -12.06 4.40
C MET A 263 2.24 -10.58 4.72
N GLY A 264 2.99 -9.97 5.64
CA GLY A 264 2.90 -8.54 5.94
C GLY A 264 3.15 -7.65 4.73
N TRP A 265 4.20 -7.89 3.94
CA TRP A 265 4.44 -7.15 2.70
C TRP A 265 3.25 -7.25 1.74
N GLY A 266 2.63 -8.43 1.63
CA GLY A 266 1.42 -8.59 0.82
C GLY A 266 0.19 -7.89 1.39
N LEU A 267 0.02 -7.92 2.71
CA LEU A 267 -1.08 -7.24 3.41
C LEU A 267 -1.12 -5.75 3.13
N HIS A 268 0.06 -5.11 3.03
CA HIS A 268 0.17 -3.71 2.65
C HIS A 268 -0.68 -3.36 1.41
N TYR A 269 -0.44 -4.05 0.29
CA TYR A 269 -1.16 -3.78 -0.97
C TYR A 269 -2.64 -4.17 -0.91
N ILE A 270 -2.99 -5.18 -0.13
CA ILE A 270 -4.40 -5.56 0.11
C ILE A 270 -5.12 -4.43 0.85
N GLN A 271 -4.47 -3.88 1.86
CA GLN A 271 -4.98 -2.83 2.72
C GLN A 271 -5.13 -1.51 1.97
N ASP A 272 -4.12 -1.12 1.19
CA ASP A 272 -4.18 0.01 0.28
C ASP A 272 -5.39 -0.07 -0.65
N LEU A 273 -5.57 -1.23 -1.30
CA LEU A 273 -6.66 -1.41 -2.25
C LEU A 273 -8.06 -1.45 -1.60
N THR A 274 -8.16 -1.46 -0.25
CA THR A 274 -9.44 -1.23 0.43
C THR A 274 -9.82 0.25 0.45
N GLN A 275 -8.86 1.15 0.29
CA GLN A 275 -9.04 2.59 0.29
C GLN A 275 -9.57 3.07 -1.09
N PRO A 276 -10.72 3.78 -1.16
CA PRO A 276 -11.33 4.11 -2.45
C PRO A 276 -10.55 5.04 -3.40
N TYR A 277 -9.73 5.96 -2.88
CA TYR A 277 -8.76 6.75 -3.66
C TYR A 277 -7.64 5.89 -4.26
N HIS A 278 -7.36 4.70 -3.73
CA HIS A 278 -6.39 3.77 -4.30
C HIS A 278 -7.00 2.83 -5.35
N SER A 279 -8.33 2.63 -5.32
CA SER A 279 -9.04 1.80 -6.30
C SER A 279 -9.73 2.60 -7.41
N THR A 280 -9.83 3.93 -7.26
CA THR A 280 -10.56 4.84 -8.17
C THR A 280 -9.77 6.13 -8.43
N SER A 281 -9.55 6.47 -9.69
CA SER A 281 -8.77 7.66 -10.08
C SER A 281 -9.54 8.97 -9.93
N THR A 282 -10.87 8.91 -9.99
CA THR A 282 -11.78 10.03 -9.74
C THR A 282 -12.96 9.58 -8.87
N PRO A 283 -12.81 9.53 -7.54
CA PRO A 283 -13.84 9.02 -6.64
C PRO A 283 -15.14 9.83 -6.62
N ASN A 284 -15.20 11.04 -7.22
CA ASN A 284 -16.44 11.83 -7.36
C ASN A 284 -16.92 12.02 -8.81
N MET A 285 -18.22 11.83 -9.03
CA MET A 285 -18.94 12.13 -10.28
C MET A 285 -19.72 13.47 -10.30
N GLY A 286 -19.63 14.32 -9.27
CA GLY A 286 -20.36 15.59 -9.14
C GLY A 286 -19.57 16.83 -9.58
N THR A 287 -18.88 17.50 -8.65
CA THR A 287 -18.13 18.75 -8.87
C THR A 287 -16.83 18.49 -9.65
N LEU A 288 -16.07 17.46 -9.27
CA LEU A 288 -14.83 17.08 -9.93
C LEU A 288 -15.05 16.49 -11.33
N LYS A 289 -16.18 15.80 -11.58
CA LYS A 289 -16.58 15.37 -12.92
C LYS A 289 -16.93 16.53 -13.83
N LYS A 290 -17.57 17.60 -13.34
CA LYS A 290 -17.81 18.79 -14.18
C LYS A 290 -16.48 19.40 -14.62
N LEU A 291 -15.47 19.43 -13.75
CA LEU A 291 -14.11 19.86 -14.09
C LEU A 291 -13.40 18.88 -15.04
N TRP A 292 -13.49 17.58 -14.78
CA TRP A 292 -12.88 16.51 -15.60
C TRP A 292 -13.53 16.36 -16.98
N VAL A 293 -14.86 16.43 -17.08
CA VAL A 293 -15.62 16.39 -18.33
C VAL A 293 -15.41 17.66 -19.14
N ASN A 294 -15.39 18.84 -18.51
CA ASN A 294 -15.00 20.08 -19.19
C ASN A 294 -13.54 20.03 -19.68
N PHE A 295 -12.65 19.36 -18.94
CA PHE A 295 -11.26 19.12 -19.34
C PHE A 295 -11.16 18.16 -20.54
N LEU A 296 -11.84 17.01 -20.53
CA LEU A 296 -11.86 16.09 -21.66
C LEU A 296 -12.51 16.71 -22.92
N ALA A 297 -13.42 17.67 -22.74
CA ALA A 297 -14.03 18.43 -23.84
C ALA A 297 -13.12 19.52 -24.43
N ILE A 298 -12.10 19.98 -23.69
CA ILE A 298 -11.20 21.07 -24.09
C ILE A 298 -9.76 20.56 -23.97
N LEU A 299 -9.26 19.91 -25.02
CA LEU A 299 -7.86 19.58 -25.16
C LEU A 299 -7.00 20.85 -25.10
N GLY A 300 -6.47 21.14 -23.91
CA GLY A 300 -5.42 22.11 -23.65
C GLY A 300 -5.80 23.20 -22.64
N PHE A 301 -5.55 22.96 -21.34
CA PHE A 301 -5.27 24.01 -20.33
C PHE A 301 -4.51 23.41 -19.13
N ASP A 302 -3.35 23.99 -18.81
CA ASP A 302 -2.38 23.48 -17.82
C ASP A 302 -2.77 23.80 -16.36
N SER A 303 -3.68 24.75 -16.09
CA SER A 303 -4.07 25.15 -14.72
C SER A 303 -5.27 24.40 -14.14
N GLY A 304 -6.30 24.09 -14.94
CA GLY A 304 -7.50 23.38 -14.48
C GLY A 304 -7.20 21.95 -14.03
N MET A 305 -6.32 21.26 -14.76
CA MET A 305 -5.83 19.92 -14.38
C MET A 305 -5.05 19.96 -13.06
N LYS A 306 -4.17 20.96 -12.88
CA LYS A 306 -3.41 21.12 -11.64
C LYS A 306 -4.32 21.33 -10.44
N ASN A 307 -5.36 22.15 -10.58
CA ASN A 307 -6.33 22.36 -9.52
C ASN A 307 -7.08 21.08 -9.17
N LEU A 308 -7.56 20.32 -10.17
CA LEU A 308 -8.25 19.05 -9.94
C LEU A 308 -7.35 18.04 -9.21
N ILE A 309 -6.12 17.86 -9.69
CA ILE A 309 -5.15 16.96 -9.06
C ILE A 309 -4.89 17.41 -7.61
N GLN A 310 -4.70 18.71 -7.36
CA GLN A 310 -4.47 19.22 -6.01
C GLN A 310 -5.66 18.97 -5.08
N LEU A 311 -6.90 19.13 -5.56
CA LEU A 311 -8.10 18.84 -4.77
C LEU A 311 -8.19 17.34 -4.42
N LEU A 312 -7.94 16.47 -5.40
CA LEU A 312 -7.89 15.01 -5.17
C LEU A 312 -6.80 14.63 -4.17
N SER A 313 -5.60 15.19 -4.33
CA SER A 313 -4.49 14.99 -3.39
C SER A 313 -4.83 15.47 -1.97
N ASN A 314 -5.44 16.66 -1.83
CA ASN A 314 -5.80 17.18 -0.51
C ASN A 314 -6.88 16.32 0.15
N ALA A 315 -7.91 15.91 -0.59
CA ALA A 315 -8.99 15.08 -0.07
C ALA A 315 -8.48 13.69 0.35
N HIS A 316 -7.62 13.07 -0.46
CA HIS A 316 -6.93 11.83 -0.13
C HIS A 316 -6.14 12.00 1.17
N LEU A 317 -5.23 12.97 1.24
CA LEU A 317 -4.34 13.14 2.38
C LEU A 317 -5.08 13.54 3.67
N ALA A 318 -6.14 14.34 3.55
CA ALA A 318 -6.96 14.69 4.71
C ALA A 318 -7.69 13.47 5.28
N LEU A 319 -8.21 12.59 4.42
CA LEU A 319 -8.86 11.35 4.86
C LEU A 319 -7.87 10.43 5.59
N GLU A 320 -6.71 10.18 5.00
CA GLU A 320 -5.69 9.31 5.62
C GLU A 320 -5.18 9.90 6.94
N ASP A 321 -4.98 11.21 7.01
CA ASP A 321 -4.65 11.88 8.26
C ASP A 321 -5.74 11.67 9.31
N VAL A 322 -7.02 11.94 9.00
CA VAL A 322 -8.13 11.71 9.94
C VAL A 322 -8.19 10.25 10.41
N GLN A 323 -8.05 9.28 9.50
CA GLN A 323 -8.05 7.85 9.84
C GLN A 323 -6.90 7.49 10.80
N ARG A 324 -5.68 7.90 10.47
CA ARG A 324 -4.49 7.67 11.31
C ARG A 324 -4.64 8.34 12.67
N GLN A 325 -5.09 9.59 12.70
CA GLN A 325 -5.28 10.38 13.91
C GLN A 325 -6.33 9.78 14.85
N ILE A 326 -7.44 9.26 14.30
CA ILE A 326 -8.44 8.51 15.08
C ILE A 326 -7.83 7.23 15.64
N MET A 327 -7.24 6.39 14.79
CA MET A 327 -6.70 5.10 15.22
C MET A 327 -5.60 5.27 16.29
N THR A 328 -4.68 6.20 16.09
CA THR A 328 -3.61 6.51 17.06
C THR A 328 -4.18 6.91 18.40
N ARG A 329 -5.16 7.83 18.45
CA ARG A 329 -5.78 8.28 19.70
C ARG A 329 -6.55 7.15 20.40
N LEU A 330 -7.37 6.39 19.66
CA LEU A 330 -8.16 5.29 20.21
C LEU A 330 -7.27 4.18 20.79
N ILE A 331 -6.22 3.79 20.06
CA ILE A 331 -5.27 2.75 20.50
C ILE A 331 -4.48 3.24 21.72
N GLN A 332 -3.97 4.47 21.69
CA GLN A 332 -3.22 5.03 22.81
C GLN A 332 -4.07 5.14 24.09
N ALA A 333 -5.36 5.49 23.94
CA ALA A 333 -6.32 5.58 25.04
C ALA A 333 -6.91 4.22 25.46
N GLN A 334 -6.60 3.13 24.73
CA GLN A 334 -7.14 1.78 24.97
C GLN A 334 -8.68 1.70 24.86
N GLU A 335 -9.27 2.50 23.97
CA GLU A 335 -10.72 2.58 23.74
C GLU A 335 -11.24 1.41 22.89
N ASN A 336 -10.97 0.17 23.33
CA ASN A 336 -11.23 -1.05 22.55
C ASN A 336 -12.72 -1.26 22.18
N GLU A 337 -13.64 -0.64 22.93
CA GLU A 337 -15.08 -0.69 22.68
C GLU A 337 -15.55 0.36 21.66
N HIS A 338 -14.66 1.22 21.17
CA HIS A 338 -14.99 2.20 20.14
C HIS A 338 -15.39 1.51 18.83
N SER A 339 -16.42 2.02 18.17
CA SER A 339 -17.03 1.42 16.97
C SER A 339 -16.03 1.15 15.85
N ILE A 340 -15.05 2.04 15.67
CA ILE A 340 -13.97 1.90 14.68
C ILE A 340 -13.06 0.71 15.00
N LEU A 341 -12.56 0.58 16.25
CA LEU A 341 -11.70 -0.54 16.63
C LEU A 341 -12.45 -1.87 16.59
N GLN A 342 -13.73 -1.88 17.01
CA GLN A 342 -14.61 -3.03 16.85
C GLN A 342 -14.81 -3.40 15.37
N ALA A 343 -15.02 -2.42 14.49
CA ALA A 343 -15.20 -2.67 13.06
C ALA A 343 -13.96 -3.29 12.41
N VAL A 344 -12.75 -2.82 12.75
CA VAL A 344 -11.51 -3.44 12.25
C VAL A 344 -11.38 -4.89 12.70
N ALA A 345 -11.77 -5.21 13.93
CA ALA A 345 -11.64 -6.55 14.52
C ALA A 345 -12.84 -7.49 14.22
N ASP A 346 -13.90 -6.98 13.58
CA ASP A 346 -15.17 -7.70 13.42
C ASP A 346 -15.07 -8.87 12.43
N LEU A 347 -15.16 -10.11 12.95
CA LEU A 347 -15.11 -11.34 12.17
C LEU A 347 -16.42 -11.70 11.44
N GLN A 348 -17.54 -11.04 11.75
CA GLN A 348 -18.87 -11.45 11.27
C GLN A 348 -19.01 -11.39 9.74
N ASN A 349 -18.23 -10.52 9.09
CA ASN A 349 -18.30 -10.30 7.64
C ASN A 349 -17.27 -11.12 6.86
N ASP A 350 -16.30 -11.76 7.52
CA ASP A 350 -15.19 -12.46 6.86
C ASP A 350 -15.69 -13.51 5.85
N GLN A 351 -16.71 -14.29 6.23
CA GLN A 351 -17.24 -15.39 5.40
C GLN A 351 -18.03 -14.90 4.18
N GLN A 352 -18.42 -13.62 4.13
CA GLN A 352 -19.20 -13.07 3.02
C GLN A 352 -18.37 -12.86 1.76
N TYR A 353 -17.04 -12.71 1.90
CA TYR A 353 -16.14 -12.44 0.78
C TYR A 353 -15.69 -13.70 0.02
N GLY A 354 -16.00 -14.88 0.53
CA GLY A 354 -15.51 -16.15 -0.02
C GLY A 354 -13.99 -16.32 0.11
N ASP A 355 -13.49 -17.44 -0.41
CA ASP A 355 -12.07 -17.78 -0.36
C ASP A 355 -11.24 -16.80 -1.21
N TYR A 356 -10.05 -16.47 -0.73
CA TYR A 356 -9.08 -15.70 -1.51
C TYR A 356 -8.55 -16.53 -2.68
N ASP A 357 -8.92 -16.14 -3.90
CA ASP A 357 -8.44 -16.74 -5.15
C ASP A 357 -7.72 -15.73 -6.05
N GLU A 358 -7.32 -16.16 -7.25
CA GLU A 358 -6.58 -15.35 -8.22
C GLU A 358 -7.37 -14.14 -8.76
N ARG A 359 -8.69 -14.13 -8.60
CA ARG A 359 -9.58 -13.06 -9.06
C ARG A 359 -9.94 -12.12 -7.93
N TYR A 360 -9.73 -12.51 -6.68
CA TYR A 360 -10.18 -11.82 -5.47
C TYR A 360 -9.90 -10.32 -5.47
N ILE A 361 -8.66 -9.92 -5.80
CA ILE A 361 -8.26 -8.52 -5.79
C ILE A 361 -9.15 -7.67 -6.71
N LYS A 362 -9.39 -8.12 -7.95
CA LYS A 362 -10.21 -7.38 -8.92
C LYS A 362 -11.70 -7.56 -8.66
N ALA A 363 -12.15 -8.80 -8.50
CA ALA A 363 -13.57 -9.17 -8.50
C ALA A 363 -14.28 -8.95 -7.17
N VAL A 364 -13.55 -8.87 -6.06
CA VAL A 364 -14.12 -8.73 -4.72
C VAL A 364 -13.62 -7.44 -4.07
N LEU A 365 -12.32 -7.39 -3.77
CA LEU A 365 -11.73 -6.34 -2.94
C LEU A 365 -11.85 -4.95 -3.57
N THR A 366 -11.32 -4.76 -4.78
CA THR A 366 -11.36 -3.43 -5.42
C THR A 366 -12.75 -3.09 -5.96
N THR A 367 -13.61 -4.09 -6.17
CA THR A 367 -15.02 -3.85 -6.54
C THR A 367 -15.76 -3.22 -5.37
N GLU A 368 -15.59 -3.74 -4.14
CA GLU A 368 -16.16 -3.12 -2.95
C GLU A 368 -15.58 -1.72 -2.71
N SER A 369 -14.25 -1.58 -2.74
CA SER A 369 -13.58 -0.29 -2.53
C SER A 369 -14.05 0.77 -3.54
N ASN A 370 -14.12 0.43 -4.82
CA ASN A 370 -14.63 1.33 -5.86
C ASN A 370 -16.11 1.68 -5.64
N GLY A 371 -16.93 0.71 -5.19
CA GLY A 371 -18.34 0.93 -4.86
C GLY A 371 -18.57 1.93 -3.73
N LYS A 372 -17.59 2.13 -2.84
CA LYS A 372 -17.63 3.11 -1.73
C LYS A 372 -17.09 4.50 -2.11
N ALA A 373 -16.48 4.65 -3.29
CA ALA A 373 -15.73 5.85 -3.67
C ALA A 373 -16.59 7.12 -3.71
N GLU A 374 -17.77 7.06 -4.32
CA GLU A 374 -18.67 8.22 -4.48
C GLU A 374 -19.17 8.73 -3.14
N ALA A 375 -19.75 7.85 -2.31
CA ALA A 375 -20.26 8.21 -1.00
C ALA A 375 -19.15 8.76 -0.07
N LEU A 376 -17.94 8.19 -0.13
CA LEU A 376 -16.80 8.70 0.62
C LEU A 376 -16.39 10.10 0.14
N SER A 377 -16.37 10.33 -1.18
CA SER A 377 -16.00 11.64 -1.70
C SER A 377 -17.03 12.72 -1.34
N ASP A 378 -18.32 12.41 -1.39
CA ASP A 378 -19.39 13.34 -0.97
C ASP A 378 -19.25 13.69 0.51
N LEU A 379 -18.95 12.69 1.36
CA LEU A 379 -18.69 12.91 2.77
C LEU A 379 -17.48 13.82 3.02
N ILE A 380 -16.40 13.66 2.25
CA ILE A 380 -15.23 14.54 2.38
C ILE A 380 -15.58 15.97 1.96
N GLU A 381 -16.25 16.14 0.82
CA GLU A 381 -16.67 17.46 0.33
C GLU A 381 -17.58 18.20 1.32
N GLU A 382 -18.45 17.47 2.04
CA GLU A 382 -19.42 18.05 2.97
C GLU A 382 -18.86 18.28 4.39
N TYR A 383 -18.08 17.35 4.94
CA TYR A 383 -17.76 17.33 6.37
C TYR A 383 -16.31 17.68 6.73
N PHE A 384 -15.39 17.70 5.76
CA PHE A 384 -13.98 18.03 6.00
C PHE A 384 -13.72 19.55 5.85
N PRO A 385 -12.62 20.08 6.38
CA PRO A 385 -12.31 21.51 6.29
C PRO A 385 -12.21 21.98 4.83
N ALA A 386 -13.10 22.90 4.42
CA ALA A 386 -13.17 23.38 3.04
C ALA A 386 -11.85 24.02 2.56
N ASP A 387 -11.13 24.71 3.44
CA ASP A 387 -9.81 25.28 3.13
C ASP A 387 -8.75 24.22 2.81
N ILE A 388 -8.98 22.96 3.15
CA ILE A 388 -8.15 21.82 2.76
C ILE A 388 -8.72 21.19 1.47
N VAL A 389 -9.95 20.69 1.53
CA VAL A 389 -10.46 19.76 0.50
C VAL A 389 -11.11 20.46 -0.70
N LEU A 390 -11.45 21.74 -0.59
CA LEU A 390 -12.07 22.56 -1.65
C LEU A 390 -11.18 23.70 -2.16
N ASN A 391 -9.98 23.87 -1.59
CA ASN A 391 -9.04 24.92 -1.98
C ASN A 391 -7.85 24.36 -2.77
N PRO A 392 -7.80 24.52 -4.10
CA PRO A 392 -6.68 24.02 -4.91
C PRO A 392 -5.38 24.82 -4.74
N GLN A 393 -5.39 25.93 -3.99
CA GLN A 393 -4.17 26.67 -3.65
C GLN A 393 -3.53 26.17 -2.36
N ASN A 394 -4.29 25.45 -1.53
CA ASN A 394 -3.73 24.78 -0.37
C ASN A 394 -3.02 23.50 -0.83
N LYS A 395 -1.75 23.35 -0.45
CA LYS A 395 -1.01 22.10 -0.61
C LYS A 395 -0.98 21.41 0.73
N TYR A 396 -2.02 20.64 1.02
CA TYR A 396 -2.14 19.99 2.30
C TYR A 396 -1.01 18.96 2.47
N ASP A 397 -0.32 19.03 3.60
CA ASP A 397 0.70 18.09 4.02
C ASP A 397 0.36 17.59 5.42
N SER A 398 0.01 16.31 5.51
CA SER A 398 -0.38 15.65 6.75
C SER A 398 0.79 15.42 7.72
N HIS A 399 2.02 15.84 7.38
CA HIS A 399 3.23 15.54 8.17
C HIS A 399 4.03 16.77 8.63
N SER A 400 3.80 17.95 8.06
CA SER A 400 4.62 19.15 8.33
C SER A 400 3.83 20.39 8.80
N GLY A 401 2.50 20.27 8.99
CA GLY A 401 1.63 21.34 9.47
C GLY A 401 1.58 21.49 10.99
N SER A 402 1.29 22.71 11.47
CA SER A 402 1.05 22.99 12.91
C SER A 402 -0.27 22.45 13.43
N GLU A 403 -1.22 22.14 12.53
CA GLU A 403 -2.53 21.58 12.85
C GLU A 403 -2.98 20.65 11.73
N ASN A 404 -3.52 19.49 12.09
CA ASN A 404 -3.89 18.42 11.15
C ASN A 404 -5.42 18.42 10.92
N ALA A 405 -5.92 17.68 9.92
CA ALA A 405 -7.32 17.76 9.50
C ALA A 405 -8.27 17.29 10.62
N TYR A 406 -7.85 16.28 11.39
CA TYR A 406 -8.59 15.81 12.57
C TYR A 406 -8.74 16.91 13.61
N ASP A 407 -7.66 17.62 13.98
CA ASP A 407 -7.69 18.63 15.03
C ASP A 407 -8.56 19.84 14.62
N ILE A 408 -8.56 20.21 13.34
CA ILE A 408 -9.46 21.26 12.81
C ILE A 408 -10.92 20.83 12.95
N ILE A 409 -11.26 19.59 12.57
CA ILE A 409 -12.63 19.06 12.70
C ILE A 409 -13.04 19.03 14.19
N ALA A 410 -12.14 18.59 15.07
CA ALA A 410 -12.40 18.51 16.51
C ALA A 410 -12.64 19.87 17.16
N ARG A 411 -11.95 20.91 16.70
CA ARG A 411 -12.09 22.27 17.21
C ARG A 411 -13.32 22.98 16.64
N ASP A 412 -13.48 22.95 15.33
CA ASP A 412 -14.40 23.85 14.62
C ASP A 412 -15.76 23.21 14.35
N THR A 413 -15.78 21.89 14.14
CA THR A 413 -16.99 21.14 13.77
C THR A 413 -17.06 19.76 14.45
N PRO A 414 -16.93 19.66 15.79
CA PRO A 414 -16.88 18.38 16.49
C PRO A 414 -18.12 17.50 16.25
N GLN A 415 -19.28 18.11 15.99
CA GLN A 415 -20.51 17.41 15.62
C GLN A 415 -20.38 16.57 14.33
N ASN A 416 -19.44 16.88 13.45
CA ASN A 416 -19.23 16.14 12.20
C ASN A 416 -18.65 14.74 12.46
N PHE A 417 -17.99 14.52 13.61
CA PHE A 417 -17.36 13.23 13.90
C PHE A 417 -18.36 12.07 13.93
N THR A 418 -19.61 12.28 14.34
CA THR A 418 -20.61 11.19 14.33
C THR A 418 -20.80 10.60 12.93
N VAL A 419 -20.82 11.43 11.88
CA VAL A 419 -20.99 10.98 10.49
C VAL A 419 -19.67 10.47 9.92
N ILE A 420 -18.57 11.18 10.18
CA ILE A 420 -17.23 10.82 9.72
C ILE A 420 -16.82 9.46 10.28
N GLU A 421 -16.95 9.24 11.59
CA GLU A 421 -16.57 7.99 12.25
C GLU A 421 -17.41 6.81 11.79
N ALA A 422 -18.70 7.00 11.50
CA ALA A 422 -19.56 5.95 10.96
C ALA A 422 -19.06 5.48 9.58
N SER A 423 -18.69 6.41 8.71
CA SER A 423 -18.12 6.10 7.39
C SER A 423 -16.73 5.46 7.51
N ILE A 424 -15.88 6.00 8.38
CA ILE A 424 -14.55 5.45 8.65
C ILE A 424 -14.64 4.02 9.23
N ALA A 425 -15.57 3.75 10.14
CA ALA A 425 -15.81 2.41 10.66
C ALA A 425 -16.24 1.44 9.55
N ASP A 426 -17.02 1.89 8.55
CA ASP A 426 -17.38 1.05 7.42
C ASP A 426 -16.20 0.70 6.50
N LEU A 427 -15.32 1.67 6.23
CA LEU A 427 -14.07 1.41 5.51
C LEU A 427 -13.17 0.44 6.29
N PHE A 428 -13.06 0.63 7.60
CA PHE A 428 -12.24 -0.21 8.47
C PHE A 428 -12.76 -1.65 8.62
N ARG A 429 -14.07 -1.85 8.47
CA ARG A 429 -14.67 -3.18 8.41
C ARG A 429 -14.21 -3.95 7.16
N SER A 430 -14.18 -3.31 6.01
CA SER A 430 -13.63 -3.89 4.77
C SER A 430 -12.13 -4.14 4.91
N PHE A 431 -11.39 -3.14 5.41
CA PHE A 431 -9.96 -3.26 5.73
C PHE A 431 -9.66 -4.51 6.55
N GLY A 432 -10.37 -4.68 7.67
CA GLY A 432 -10.17 -5.79 8.59
C GLY A 432 -10.48 -7.14 7.94
N SER A 433 -11.63 -7.22 7.25
CA SER A 433 -12.09 -8.46 6.61
C SER A 433 -11.13 -8.92 5.51
N HIS A 434 -10.70 -8.01 4.64
CA HIS A 434 -9.75 -8.32 3.56
C HIS A 434 -8.35 -8.65 4.09
N THR A 435 -7.88 -7.94 5.12
CA THR A 435 -6.63 -8.25 5.84
C THR A 435 -6.65 -9.70 6.34
N ARG A 436 -7.71 -10.09 7.04
CA ARG A 436 -7.84 -11.43 7.58
C ARG A 436 -7.99 -12.50 6.50
N ASN A 437 -8.73 -12.22 5.42
CA ASN A 437 -8.90 -13.19 4.34
C ASN A 437 -7.57 -13.49 3.64
N TYR A 438 -6.79 -12.45 3.34
CA TYR A 438 -5.44 -12.63 2.79
C TYR A 438 -4.52 -13.40 3.75
N ALA A 439 -4.56 -13.07 5.05
CA ALA A 439 -3.77 -13.77 6.06
C ALA A 439 -4.12 -15.25 6.15
N ARG A 440 -5.41 -15.62 6.18
CA ARG A 440 -5.85 -17.03 6.16
C ARG A 440 -5.39 -17.77 4.91
N ALA A 441 -5.44 -17.11 3.76
CA ALA A 441 -4.98 -17.68 2.50
C ALA A 441 -3.48 -18.00 2.51
N ALA A 442 -2.64 -17.12 3.09
CA ALA A 442 -1.23 -17.39 3.28
C ALA A 442 -0.99 -18.53 4.29
N LEU A 443 -1.68 -18.47 5.44
CA LEU A 443 -1.58 -19.47 6.51
C LEU A 443 -2.03 -20.87 6.08
N SER A 444 -2.92 -20.99 5.10
CA SER A 444 -3.38 -22.28 4.57
C SER A 444 -2.25 -23.18 4.04
N ALA A 445 -1.12 -22.60 3.64
CA ALA A 445 0.06 -23.34 3.20
C ALA A 445 0.94 -23.83 4.35
N LYS A 446 0.70 -23.36 5.59
CA LYS A 446 1.47 -23.75 6.76
C LYS A 446 1.14 -25.18 7.18
N PRO A 447 2.15 -26.06 7.34
CA PRO A 447 1.91 -27.42 7.84
C PRO A 447 1.19 -27.40 9.20
N GLY A 448 0.09 -28.12 9.30
CA GLY A 448 -0.73 -28.19 10.51
C GLY A 448 -1.79 -27.09 10.65
N TYR A 449 -1.93 -26.18 9.69
CA TYR A 449 -3.03 -25.20 9.68
C TYR A 449 -4.40 -25.91 9.66
N GLY A 450 -5.33 -25.45 10.50
CA GLY A 450 -6.69 -26.00 10.61
C GLY A 450 -6.84 -27.27 11.47
N ASN A 451 -5.75 -27.81 12.04
CA ASN A 451 -5.82 -28.91 13.01
C ASN A 451 -5.84 -28.34 14.45
N PRO A 452 -6.88 -28.63 15.26
CA PRO A 452 -7.02 -28.13 16.63
C PRO A 452 -5.96 -28.65 17.60
#